data_AF-A0A6N9ABD8-F1
#
_entry.id   AF-A0A6N9ABD8-F1
#
_cell.length_a   1.000
_cell.length_b   1.000
_cell.length_c   1.000
_cell.angle_alpha   90.00
_cell.angle_beta   90.00
_cell.angle_gamma   90.00
#
_symmetry.space_group_name_H-M   'P 1'
#
loop_
_entity.id
_entity.type
_entity.pdbx_description
1 polymer ?
#
loop_
_entity_poly.entity_id
_entity_poly.type
_entity_poly.pdbx_seq_one_letter_code
_entity_poly.pdbx_strand_id
1 'polypeptide(L)'
;MRRARNAATKSARNPITAWKMLWPRYGPFAPRTPDPEFRRSVRWSFGRLQREPMNAVFPGIESTDVRVVSCFDREPLLSMSPSEVMAIGAMIRALEPRRVLEIGTFEGNTTVNLAANAPADARVYTLDLPPGWGGGFGLEVPDIHDNSAPGHHTGRQFIESRYADKVKQLWGDSAQFDWDEFSPFDFILIDGCHTYEYAVADTRNALRVVRPGGVIVWHDYGMLEDVSRAVDEFADNMRIHAIQGTRLAVGFP
;
A
#
# COMPACT_ATOMS: atom_id res chain seq x y z
N MET A 1 -18.33 20.60 0.46
CA MET A 1 -19.35 20.63 1.55
C MET A 1 -20.51 19.63 1.37
N ARG A 2 -20.97 19.31 0.14
CA ARG A 2 -22.06 18.34 -0.08
C ARG A 2 -21.67 16.86 0.09
N ARG A 3 -20.41 16.47 -0.21
CA ARG A 3 -19.88 15.10 0.03
C ARG A 3 -19.66 14.76 1.51
N ALA A 4 -19.30 15.75 2.35
CA ALA A 4 -19.09 15.55 3.79
C ALA A 4 -20.40 15.25 4.56
N ARG A 5 -21.55 15.73 4.07
CA ARG A 5 -22.86 15.45 4.67
C ARG A 5 -23.37 14.04 4.39
N ASN A 6 -22.93 13.39 3.31
CA ASN A 6 -23.34 12.03 2.97
C ASN A 6 -22.50 10.95 3.70
N ALA A 7 -21.26 11.25 4.09
CA ALA A 7 -20.46 10.37 4.93
C ALA A 7 -20.92 10.34 6.41
N ALA A 8 -21.51 11.44 6.88
CA ALA A 8 -22.00 11.58 8.24
C ALA A 8 -23.34 10.86 8.51
N THR A 9 -24.12 10.55 7.48
CA THR A 9 -25.46 9.95 7.62
C THR A 9 -25.50 8.43 7.51
N LYS A 10 -24.37 7.75 7.22
CA LYS A 10 -24.32 6.28 7.11
C LYS A 10 -23.30 5.56 7.99
N SER A 11 -22.39 6.27 8.67
CA SER A 11 -21.34 5.66 9.52
C SER A 11 -21.72 5.47 11.00
N ALA A 12 -23.01 5.37 11.32
CA ALA A 12 -23.51 5.25 12.70
C ALA A 12 -23.40 3.82 13.28
N ARG A 13 -22.22 3.19 13.21
CA ARG A 13 -21.99 1.89 13.89
C ARG A 13 -20.77 1.84 14.83
N ASN A 14 -19.85 2.80 14.79
CA ASN A 14 -18.87 2.95 15.87
C ASN A 14 -18.40 4.41 16.03
N PRO A 15 -19.02 5.19 16.94
CA PRO A 15 -18.70 6.60 17.12
C PRO A 15 -17.29 6.84 17.64
N ILE A 16 -16.66 5.86 18.31
CA ILE A 16 -15.31 6.00 18.87
C ILE A 16 -14.26 5.91 17.76
N THR A 17 -14.38 4.95 16.85
CA THR A 17 -13.44 4.79 15.72
C THR A 17 -13.56 5.96 14.74
N ALA A 18 -14.79 6.37 14.42
CA ALA A 18 -15.03 7.56 13.61
C ALA A 18 -14.47 8.82 14.30
N TRP A 19 -14.64 8.96 15.62
CA TRP A 19 -14.08 10.08 16.38
C TRP A 19 -12.54 10.05 16.42
N LYS A 20 -11.90 8.89 16.63
CA LYS A 20 -10.44 8.74 16.58
C LYS A 20 -9.86 9.09 15.19
N MET A 21 -10.53 8.68 14.11
CA MET A 21 -10.10 8.98 12.74
C MET A 21 -10.34 10.44 12.32
N LEU A 22 -11.46 11.03 12.76
CA LEU A 22 -11.91 12.36 12.32
C LEU A 22 -11.47 13.49 13.25
N TRP A 23 -11.25 13.26 14.54
CA TRP A 23 -10.87 14.29 15.52
C TRP A 23 -9.55 14.99 15.17
N PRO A 24 -8.46 14.29 14.78
CA PRO A 24 -7.24 14.94 14.30
C PRO A 24 -7.45 15.69 12.96
N ARG A 25 -8.51 15.36 12.20
CA ARG A 25 -8.78 15.93 10.87
C ARG A 25 -9.72 17.15 10.91
N TYR A 26 -10.71 17.16 11.80
CA TYR A 26 -11.83 18.11 11.82
C TYR A 26 -12.18 18.67 13.21
N GLY A 27 -11.45 18.29 14.26
CA GLY A 27 -11.64 18.83 15.61
C GLY A 27 -11.41 20.36 15.66
N PRO A 28 -12.03 21.07 16.60
CA PRO A 28 -11.94 22.53 16.71
C PRO A 28 -10.50 23.06 16.92
N PHE A 29 -9.58 22.19 17.35
CA PHE A 29 -8.15 22.47 17.56
C PHE A 29 -7.23 21.69 16.62
N ALA A 30 -7.77 20.95 15.65
CA ALA A 30 -6.93 20.27 14.67
C ALA A 30 -6.18 21.35 13.85
N PRO A 31 -4.84 21.28 13.72
CA PRO A 31 -4.11 22.23 12.89
C PRO A 31 -4.69 22.13 11.48
N ARG A 32 -5.37 23.21 11.04
CA ARG A 32 -5.86 23.37 9.68
C ARG A 32 -4.66 23.69 8.81
N THR A 33 -3.80 22.71 8.56
CA THR A 33 -2.85 22.82 7.46
C THR A 33 -3.67 22.66 6.18
N PRO A 34 -3.79 23.70 5.32
CA PRO A 34 -4.51 23.58 4.05
C PRO A 34 -3.81 22.62 3.08
N ASP A 35 -2.55 22.29 3.36
CA ASP A 35 -1.75 21.33 2.60
C ASP A 35 -1.93 19.89 3.16
N PRO A 36 -2.60 18.99 2.43
CA PRO A 36 -2.76 17.60 2.82
C PRO A 36 -1.45 16.79 2.77
N GLU A 37 -0.48 17.18 1.94
CA GLU A 37 0.81 16.49 1.81
C GLU A 37 1.67 16.70 3.05
N PHE A 38 1.68 17.92 3.60
CA PHE A 38 2.43 18.23 4.82
C PHE A 38 1.94 17.45 6.05
N ARG A 39 0.65 17.08 6.10
CA ARG A 39 0.04 16.38 7.24
C ARG A 39 0.46 14.91 7.34
N ARG A 40 0.89 14.29 6.24
CA ARG A 40 1.22 12.85 6.16
C ARG A 40 2.48 12.48 6.94
N SER A 41 3.47 13.37 6.95
CA SER A 41 4.82 13.06 7.47
C SER A 41 4.96 13.23 8.98
N VAL A 42 3.93 13.69 9.69
CA VAL A 42 4.12 14.30 11.01
C VAL A 42 3.92 13.32 12.18
N ARG A 43 3.24 12.17 11.99
CA ARG A 43 2.92 11.31 13.15
C ARG A 43 2.83 9.82 12.84
N TRP A 44 3.59 9.06 13.62
CA TRP A 44 3.39 7.63 13.85
C TRP A 44 2.45 7.47 15.05
N SER A 45 1.26 6.93 14.83
CA SER A 45 0.17 6.88 15.82
C SER A 45 -0.14 5.47 16.34
N PHE A 46 0.19 4.42 15.58
CA PHE A 46 -0.16 3.02 15.87
C PHE A 46 0.99 2.07 15.58
N GLY A 47 0.95 0.82 16.05
CA GLY A 47 2.02 -0.14 15.78
C GLY A 47 3.21 -0.05 16.76
N ARG A 48 3.91 -1.16 16.97
CA ARG A 48 4.97 -1.29 18.00
C ARG A 48 6.39 -1.48 17.44
N LEU A 49 6.54 -1.81 16.15
CA LEU A 49 7.84 -2.04 15.51
C LEU A 49 8.77 -0.84 15.61
N GLN A 50 10.05 -1.06 15.92
CA GLN A 50 11.06 0.00 15.90
C GLN A 50 11.23 0.57 14.49
N ARG A 51 11.36 1.90 14.38
CA ARG A 51 11.70 2.57 13.13
C ARG A 51 13.20 2.56 12.88
N GLU A 52 13.60 1.96 11.77
CA GLU A 52 14.99 1.83 11.35
C GLU A 52 15.27 2.60 10.06
N PRO A 53 16.47 3.18 9.93
CA PRO A 53 16.86 3.86 8.70
C PRO A 53 17.00 2.84 7.56
N MET A 54 16.69 3.26 6.35
CA MET A 54 16.65 2.38 5.18
C MET A 54 17.97 1.60 4.98
N ASN A 55 19.11 2.27 5.17
CA ASN A 55 20.44 1.68 5.00
C ASN A 55 20.83 0.67 6.09
N ALA A 56 20.18 0.67 7.25
CA ALA A 56 20.34 -0.40 8.23
C ALA A 56 19.58 -1.67 7.80
N VAL A 57 18.39 -1.50 7.21
CA VAL A 57 17.56 -2.62 6.73
C VAL A 57 18.09 -3.18 5.41
N PHE A 58 18.59 -2.33 4.53
CA PHE A 58 19.19 -2.67 3.23
C PHE A 58 20.59 -2.06 3.13
N PRO A 59 21.65 -2.75 3.59
CA PRO A 59 23.01 -2.25 3.49
C PRO A 59 23.42 -1.92 2.05
N GLY A 60 24.00 -0.74 1.82
CA GLY A 60 24.46 -0.27 0.51
C GLY A 60 23.40 0.47 -0.32
N ILE A 61 22.14 0.50 0.14
CA ILE A 61 21.03 1.16 -0.56
C ILE A 61 21.25 2.67 -0.74
N GLU A 62 22.08 3.30 0.09
CA GLU A 62 22.46 4.72 -0.04
C GLU A 62 23.16 5.08 -1.35
N SER A 63 23.73 4.08 -2.04
CA SER A 63 24.38 4.26 -3.35
C SER A 63 23.44 4.02 -4.53
N THR A 64 22.16 3.76 -4.29
CA THR A 64 21.20 3.35 -5.31
C THR A 64 20.53 4.54 -5.99
N ASP A 65 20.67 4.61 -7.31
CA ASP A 65 19.90 5.54 -8.15
C ASP A 65 18.47 5.03 -8.36
N VAL A 66 17.50 5.91 -8.13
CA VAL A 66 16.07 5.62 -8.31
C VAL A 66 15.49 6.43 -9.45
N ARG A 67 14.73 5.77 -10.31
CA ARG A 67 13.91 6.44 -11.32
C ARG A 67 12.53 6.70 -10.75
N VAL A 68 12.09 7.96 -10.77
CA VAL A 68 10.73 8.32 -10.38
C VAL A 68 9.91 8.72 -11.61
N VAL A 69 8.77 8.05 -11.81
CA VAL A 69 7.86 8.25 -12.94
C VAL A 69 6.53 8.78 -12.42
N SER A 70 5.95 9.76 -13.12
CA SER A 70 4.65 10.35 -12.77
C SER A 70 4.54 10.85 -11.32
N CYS A 71 5.67 11.29 -10.74
CA CYS A 71 5.78 11.65 -9.31
C CYS A 71 4.71 12.64 -8.83
N PHE A 72 4.33 13.58 -9.70
CA PHE A 72 3.39 14.66 -9.39
C PHE A 72 2.01 14.47 -10.02
N ASP A 73 1.80 13.42 -10.82
CA ASP A 73 0.48 13.00 -11.32
C ASP A 73 -0.07 11.95 -10.34
N ARG A 74 -0.53 12.44 -9.18
CA ARG A 74 -0.93 11.62 -8.03
C ARG A 74 -2.14 12.24 -7.34
N GLU A 75 -3.00 11.42 -6.76
CA GLU A 75 -4.12 11.91 -5.93
C GLU A 75 -3.62 12.07 -4.48
N PRO A 76 -3.56 13.31 -3.95
CA PRO A 76 -3.16 13.54 -2.57
C PRO A 76 -4.02 12.72 -1.60
N LEU A 77 -3.40 12.25 -0.52
CA LEU A 77 -4.02 11.37 0.49
C LEU A 77 -4.36 9.93 0.05
N LEU A 78 -4.47 9.64 -1.26
CA LEU A 78 -4.74 8.28 -1.75
C LEU A 78 -3.49 7.59 -2.32
N SER A 79 -2.61 8.30 -3.02
CA SER A 79 -1.38 7.72 -3.58
C SER A 79 -0.19 7.83 -2.61
N MET A 80 0.79 6.93 -2.65
CA MET A 80 2.03 7.02 -1.84
C MET A 80 2.80 8.31 -2.07
N SER A 81 3.40 8.89 -1.01
CA SER A 81 4.19 10.12 -1.13
C SER A 81 5.42 9.93 -2.02
N PRO A 82 5.97 11.00 -2.63
CA PRO A 82 7.22 10.92 -3.39
C PRO A 82 8.38 10.25 -2.64
N SER A 83 8.50 10.49 -1.34
CA SER A 83 9.53 9.85 -0.50
C SER A 83 9.31 8.35 -0.33
N GLU A 84 8.06 7.90 -0.25
CA GLU A 84 7.72 6.47 -0.20
C GLU A 84 7.94 5.79 -1.54
N VAL A 85 7.59 6.46 -2.65
CA VAL A 85 7.89 5.98 -4.00
C VAL A 85 9.39 5.85 -4.22
N MET A 86 10.20 6.82 -3.77
CA MET A 86 11.66 6.73 -3.81
C MET A 86 12.18 5.57 -2.96
N ALA A 87 11.65 5.38 -1.75
CA ALA A 87 12.01 4.28 -0.87
C ALA A 87 11.77 2.91 -1.51
N ILE A 88 10.57 2.70 -2.07
CA ILE A 88 10.22 1.45 -2.78
C ILE A 88 11.09 1.28 -4.03
N GLY A 89 11.27 2.33 -4.81
CA GLY A 89 12.14 2.30 -5.99
C GLY A 89 13.57 1.89 -5.63
N ALA A 90 14.12 2.39 -4.53
CA ALA A 90 15.43 2.00 -4.02
C ALA A 90 15.48 0.52 -3.61
N MET A 91 14.44 0.01 -2.92
CA MET A 91 14.35 -1.42 -2.59
C MET A 91 14.35 -2.29 -3.85
N ILE A 92 13.54 -1.94 -4.86
CA ILE A 92 13.49 -2.68 -6.13
C ILE A 92 14.84 -2.66 -6.84
N ARG A 93 15.54 -1.53 -6.87
CA ARG A 93 16.86 -1.43 -7.50
C ARG A 93 17.94 -2.22 -6.74
N ALA A 94 17.90 -2.20 -5.41
CA ALA A 94 18.87 -2.91 -4.58
C ALA A 94 18.65 -4.44 -4.59
N LEU A 95 17.39 -4.88 -4.68
CA LEU A 95 17.04 -6.31 -4.64
C LEU A 95 16.99 -6.97 -6.03
N GLU A 96 16.89 -6.17 -7.09
CA GLU A 96 16.75 -6.61 -8.48
C GLU A 96 15.71 -7.75 -8.68
N PRO A 97 14.46 -7.60 -8.16
CA PRO A 97 13.45 -8.66 -8.24
C PRO A 97 12.98 -8.87 -9.68
N ARG A 98 12.82 -10.13 -10.10
CA ARG A 98 12.31 -10.49 -11.44
C ARG A 98 10.79 -10.64 -11.43
N ARG A 99 10.18 -10.97 -10.30
CA ARG A 99 8.73 -11.10 -10.12
C ARG A 99 8.27 -10.27 -8.95
N VAL A 100 7.57 -9.18 -9.25
CA VAL A 100 7.08 -8.21 -8.25
C VAL A 100 5.55 -8.29 -8.20
N LEU A 101 4.96 -8.36 -7.02
CA LEU A 101 3.52 -8.25 -6.81
C LEU A 101 3.18 -6.97 -6.07
N GLU A 102 2.08 -6.33 -6.44
CA GLU A 102 1.39 -5.29 -5.70
C GLU A 102 -0.07 -5.70 -5.49
N ILE A 103 -0.57 -5.57 -4.26
CA ILE A 103 -1.99 -5.71 -3.92
C ILE A 103 -2.51 -4.29 -3.64
N GLY A 104 -3.46 -3.83 -4.45
CA GLY A 104 -3.94 -2.44 -4.48
C GLY A 104 -3.28 -1.64 -5.59
N THR A 105 -3.94 -1.53 -6.75
CA THR A 105 -3.39 -0.84 -7.93
C THR A 105 -3.72 0.65 -7.93
N PHE A 106 -4.98 1.01 -7.62
CA PHE A 106 -5.53 2.35 -7.84
C PHE A 106 -5.19 2.85 -9.26
N GLU A 107 -4.87 4.13 -9.48
CA GLU A 107 -4.44 4.64 -10.80
C GLU A 107 -3.09 4.08 -11.29
N GLY A 108 -2.36 3.31 -10.48
CA GLY A 108 -1.12 2.64 -10.87
C GLY A 108 0.16 3.47 -10.69
N ASN A 109 0.14 4.53 -9.88
CA ASN A 109 1.33 5.37 -9.62
C ASN A 109 2.48 4.55 -8.99
N THR A 110 2.16 3.72 -8.00
CA THR A 110 3.17 2.86 -7.37
C THR A 110 3.61 1.76 -8.34
N THR A 111 2.66 1.11 -9.02
CA THR A 111 2.93 0.07 -10.04
C THR A 111 3.91 0.53 -11.13
N VAL A 112 3.71 1.73 -11.70
CA VAL A 112 4.61 2.24 -12.76
C VAL A 112 6.02 2.49 -12.22
N ASN A 113 6.15 2.90 -10.96
CA ASN A 113 7.45 3.08 -10.31
C ASN A 113 8.13 1.76 -9.95
N LEU A 114 7.37 0.72 -9.57
CA LEU A 114 7.89 -0.65 -9.45
C LEU A 114 8.47 -1.11 -10.79
N ALA A 115 7.72 -0.95 -11.88
CA ALA A 115 8.14 -1.38 -13.22
C ALA A 115 9.34 -0.58 -13.76
N ALA A 116 9.42 0.71 -13.45
CA ALA A 116 10.48 1.62 -13.90
C ALA A 116 11.84 1.35 -13.26
N ASN A 117 11.83 0.75 -12.06
CA ASN A 117 13.02 0.44 -11.27
C ASN A 117 13.41 -1.04 -11.32
N ALA A 118 12.47 -1.95 -11.61
CA ALA A 118 12.77 -3.37 -11.73
C ALA A 118 13.68 -3.68 -12.93
N PRO A 119 14.45 -4.78 -12.91
CA PRO A 119 15.24 -5.29 -14.03
C PRO A 119 14.47 -5.30 -15.36
N ALA A 120 15.21 -5.23 -16.47
CA ALA A 120 14.60 -5.15 -17.81
C ALA A 120 13.72 -6.37 -18.13
N ASP A 121 14.13 -7.54 -17.67
CA ASP A 121 13.46 -8.82 -17.83
C ASP A 121 12.47 -9.16 -16.71
N ALA A 122 12.26 -8.25 -15.75
CA ALA A 122 11.29 -8.44 -14.68
C ALA A 122 9.84 -8.35 -15.18
N ARG A 123 8.92 -8.84 -14.36
CA ARG A 123 7.48 -8.70 -14.50
C ARG A 123 6.87 -8.20 -13.21
N VAL A 124 6.02 -7.19 -13.34
CA VAL A 124 5.25 -6.60 -12.24
C VAL A 124 3.81 -7.07 -12.40
N TYR A 125 3.25 -7.61 -11.34
CA TYR A 125 1.86 -8.02 -11.23
C TYR A 125 1.19 -7.07 -10.26
N THR A 126 0.00 -6.60 -10.58
CA THR A 126 -0.78 -5.75 -9.67
C THR A 126 -2.21 -6.25 -9.63
N LEU A 127 -2.81 -6.33 -8.44
CA LEU A 127 -4.18 -6.80 -8.24
C LEU A 127 -5.04 -5.65 -7.72
N ASP A 128 -6.21 -5.48 -8.34
CA ASP A 128 -7.29 -4.64 -7.82
C ASP A 128 -8.64 -5.26 -8.12
N LEU A 129 -9.70 -4.68 -7.57
CA LEU A 129 -11.07 -5.04 -7.92
C LEU A 129 -11.37 -4.65 -9.38
N PRO A 130 -12.14 -5.47 -10.12
CA PRO A 130 -12.61 -5.10 -11.45
C PRO A 130 -13.34 -3.74 -11.47
N PRO A 131 -13.23 -2.96 -12.55
CA PRO A 131 -14.03 -1.75 -12.71
C PRO A 131 -15.53 -2.06 -12.62
N GLY A 132 -16.24 -1.32 -11.77
CA GLY A 132 -17.67 -1.56 -11.53
C GLY A 132 -17.95 -2.85 -10.75
N TRP A 133 -17.03 -3.25 -9.87
CA TRP A 133 -17.19 -4.41 -8.99
C TRP A 133 -18.53 -4.37 -8.25
N GLY A 134 -19.41 -5.30 -8.61
CA GLY A 134 -20.65 -5.61 -7.88
C GLY A 134 -20.58 -6.97 -7.19
N GLY A 135 -19.40 -7.59 -7.17
CA GLY A 135 -19.16 -8.82 -6.44
C GLY A 135 -19.18 -8.55 -4.93
N GLY A 136 -19.61 -9.54 -4.15
CA GLY A 136 -19.45 -9.47 -2.70
C GLY A 136 -17.96 -9.42 -2.33
N PHE A 137 -17.65 -8.78 -1.21
CA PHE A 137 -16.33 -8.86 -0.61
C PHE A 137 -16.16 -10.23 0.08
N GLY A 138 -14.97 -10.80 -0.03
CA GLY A 138 -14.63 -12.05 0.67
C GLY A 138 -14.60 -11.90 2.19
N LEU A 139 -14.39 -10.67 2.68
CA LEU A 139 -14.39 -10.31 4.10
C LEU A 139 -15.21 -9.03 4.31
N GLU A 140 -15.56 -8.73 5.56
CA GLU A 140 -16.35 -7.55 5.88
C GLU A 140 -15.55 -6.26 5.58
N VAL A 141 -16.11 -5.38 4.76
CA VAL A 141 -15.56 -4.05 4.47
C VAL A 141 -16.59 -3.00 4.90
N PRO A 142 -16.27 -2.11 5.85
CA PRO A 142 -17.15 -0.99 6.18
C PRO A 142 -17.30 -0.06 4.98
N ASP A 143 -18.49 0.54 4.77
CA ASP A 143 -18.77 1.47 3.66
C ASP A 143 -17.71 2.58 3.46
N ILE A 144 -17.03 3.01 4.53
CA ILE A 144 -15.98 4.04 4.47
C ILE A 144 -14.67 3.57 3.84
N HIS A 145 -14.47 2.25 3.74
CA HIS A 145 -13.32 1.57 3.15
C HIS A 145 -13.67 0.89 1.82
N ASP A 146 -14.93 0.97 1.41
CA ASP A 146 -15.38 0.49 0.12
C ASP A 146 -14.92 1.44 -0.99
N ASN A 147 -13.85 1.02 -1.69
CA ASN A 147 -13.27 1.74 -2.82
C ASN A 147 -13.75 1.21 -4.18
N SER A 148 -14.81 0.37 -4.23
CA SER A 148 -15.40 -0.14 -5.48
C SER A 148 -16.11 0.95 -6.32
N ALA A 149 -16.31 2.14 -5.75
CA ALA A 149 -17.07 3.21 -6.37
C ALA A 149 -16.41 3.69 -7.68
N PRO A 150 -17.20 3.90 -8.75
CA PRO A 150 -16.69 4.35 -10.04
C PRO A 150 -16.12 5.78 -9.93
N GLY A 151 -14.96 6.01 -10.55
CA GLY A 151 -14.39 7.36 -10.65
C GLY A 151 -12.89 7.42 -10.95
N HIS A 152 -12.16 6.32 -10.78
CA HIS A 152 -10.72 6.25 -11.04
C HIS A 152 -10.46 5.25 -12.17
N HIS A 153 -9.45 5.54 -12.98
CA HIS A 153 -9.04 4.67 -14.07
C HIS A 153 -7.93 3.75 -13.55
N THR A 154 -8.31 2.57 -13.06
CA THR A 154 -7.35 1.63 -12.48
C THR A 154 -6.23 1.32 -13.47
N GLY A 155 -4.99 1.52 -13.02
CA GLY A 155 -3.79 1.28 -13.82
C GLY A 155 -3.46 2.29 -14.91
N ARG A 156 -4.22 3.40 -15.03
CA ARG A 156 -3.98 4.47 -16.03
C ARG A 156 -2.51 4.80 -16.20
N GLN A 157 -1.79 4.99 -15.10
CA GLN A 157 -0.41 5.49 -15.13
C GLN A 157 0.59 4.52 -15.72
N PHE A 158 0.42 3.20 -15.55
CA PHE A 158 1.31 2.25 -16.22
C PHE A 158 0.86 1.96 -17.65
N ILE A 159 -0.45 1.95 -17.93
CA ILE A 159 -1.03 1.73 -19.26
C ILE A 159 -0.56 2.83 -20.23
N GLU A 160 -0.59 4.08 -19.81
CA GLU A 160 -0.19 5.24 -20.62
C GLU A 160 1.33 5.46 -20.63
N SER A 161 2.10 4.59 -19.98
CA SER A 161 3.57 4.70 -19.90
C SER A 161 4.29 3.73 -20.84
N ARG A 162 5.58 3.98 -21.05
CA ARG A 162 6.50 3.04 -21.72
C ARG A 162 6.71 1.71 -20.97
N TYR A 163 6.12 1.53 -19.79
CA TYR A 163 6.28 0.34 -18.95
C TYR A 163 5.07 -0.61 -19.00
N ALA A 164 4.04 -0.31 -19.80
CA ALA A 164 2.83 -1.10 -19.92
C ALA A 164 3.12 -2.61 -20.12
N ASP A 165 4.03 -2.97 -21.04
CA ASP A 165 4.38 -4.35 -21.36
C ASP A 165 5.07 -5.12 -20.22
N LYS A 166 5.56 -4.42 -19.19
CA LYS A 166 6.17 -5.03 -18.01
C LYS A 166 5.13 -5.37 -16.94
N VAL A 167 3.96 -4.77 -17.00
CA VAL A 167 2.92 -4.86 -15.98
C VAL A 167 1.80 -5.80 -16.42
N LYS A 168 1.44 -6.77 -15.58
CA LYS A 168 0.24 -7.59 -15.72
C LYS A 168 -0.78 -7.18 -14.67
N GLN A 169 -1.85 -6.53 -15.10
CA GLN A 169 -3.03 -6.29 -14.26
C GLN A 169 -3.76 -7.60 -14.01
N LEU A 170 -4.05 -7.88 -12.74
CA LEU A 170 -4.91 -8.94 -12.26
C LEU A 170 -6.18 -8.32 -11.68
N TRP A 171 -7.27 -9.07 -11.71
CA TRP A 171 -8.57 -8.58 -11.25
C TRP A 171 -9.21 -9.56 -10.28
N GLY A 172 -9.58 -9.07 -9.10
CA GLY A 172 -10.29 -9.87 -8.11
C GLY A 172 -10.12 -9.34 -6.69
N ASP A 173 -10.87 -9.94 -5.77
CA ASP A 173 -10.72 -9.73 -4.34
C ASP A 173 -9.49 -10.47 -3.82
N SER A 174 -8.54 -9.76 -3.20
CA SER A 174 -7.27 -10.33 -2.74
C SER A 174 -7.42 -11.44 -1.70
N ALA A 175 -8.51 -11.44 -0.93
CA ALA A 175 -8.80 -12.48 0.05
C ALA A 175 -9.32 -13.78 -0.60
N GLN A 176 -9.82 -13.71 -1.84
CA GLN A 176 -10.39 -14.85 -2.58
C GLN A 176 -9.61 -15.21 -3.84
N PHE A 177 -8.61 -14.40 -4.23
CA PHE A 177 -7.85 -14.58 -5.45
C PHE A 177 -7.02 -15.88 -5.42
N ASP A 178 -6.95 -16.59 -6.55
CA ASP A 178 -6.12 -17.78 -6.70
C ASP A 178 -4.65 -17.37 -6.96
N TRP A 179 -3.90 -17.25 -5.88
CA TRP A 179 -2.51 -16.82 -5.94
C TRP A 179 -1.53 -17.88 -6.47
N ASP A 180 -1.89 -19.17 -6.46
CA ASP A 180 -0.94 -20.25 -6.80
C ASP A 180 -0.49 -20.19 -8.26
N GLU A 181 -1.36 -19.73 -9.18
CA GLU A 181 -1.02 -19.55 -10.59
C GLU A 181 0.14 -18.57 -10.81
N PHE A 182 0.32 -17.61 -9.90
CA PHE A 182 1.29 -16.51 -10.04
C PHE A 182 2.50 -16.64 -9.11
N SER A 183 2.49 -17.63 -8.23
CA SER A 183 3.60 -17.95 -7.33
C SER A 183 4.84 -18.48 -8.10
N PRO A 184 6.07 -18.27 -7.59
CA PRO A 184 6.42 -17.43 -6.45
C PRO A 184 6.80 -15.99 -6.87
N PHE A 185 6.79 -15.06 -5.91
CA PHE A 185 7.25 -13.67 -6.08
C PHE A 185 8.52 -13.37 -5.28
N ASP A 186 9.36 -12.48 -5.82
CA ASP A 186 10.59 -12.02 -5.19
C ASP A 186 10.33 -10.86 -4.22
N PHE A 187 9.36 -10.02 -4.56
CA PHE A 187 8.98 -8.82 -3.82
C PHE A 187 7.46 -8.67 -3.87
N ILE A 188 6.82 -8.44 -2.72
CA ILE A 188 5.38 -8.24 -2.62
C ILE A 188 5.11 -6.95 -1.86
N LEU A 189 4.31 -6.05 -2.43
CA LEU A 189 3.80 -4.85 -1.80
C LEU A 189 2.31 -5.02 -1.48
N ILE A 190 1.91 -4.73 -0.24
CA ILE A 190 0.53 -4.75 0.24
C ILE A 190 0.10 -3.30 0.52
N ASP A 191 -0.82 -2.80 -0.30
CA ASP A 191 -1.43 -1.46 -0.24
C ASP A 191 -2.91 -1.51 -0.68
N GLY A 192 -3.60 -2.58 -0.28
CA GLY A 192 -4.97 -2.91 -0.69
C GLY A 192 -6.03 -2.33 0.25
N CYS A 193 -6.84 -3.22 0.85
CA CYS A 193 -7.85 -2.79 1.81
C CYS A 193 -7.22 -2.48 3.18
N HIS A 194 -7.75 -1.48 3.87
CA HIS A 194 -7.20 -0.99 5.14
C HIS A 194 -7.89 -1.56 6.38
N THR A 195 -8.75 -2.58 6.20
CA THR A 195 -9.33 -3.31 7.33
C THR A 195 -8.33 -4.34 7.84
N TYR A 196 -8.47 -4.71 9.11
CA TYR A 196 -7.55 -5.65 9.74
C TYR A 196 -7.66 -7.03 9.12
N GLU A 197 -8.88 -7.48 8.83
CA GLU A 197 -9.18 -8.78 8.26
C GLU A 197 -8.52 -8.94 6.88
N TYR A 198 -8.60 -7.93 6.01
CA TYR A 198 -7.89 -7.93 4.73
C TYR A 198 -6.38 -7.85 4.91
N ALA A 199 -5.87 -6.96 5.76
CA ALA A 199 -4.43 -6.86 5.99
C ALA A 199 -3.84 -8.20 6.48
N VAL A 200 -4.56 -8.93 7.34
CA VAL A 200 -4.17 -10.28 7.77
C VAL A 200 -4.27 -11.29 6.61
N ALA A 201 -5.35 -11.28 5.84
CA ALA A 201 -5.53 -12.19 4.71
C ALA A 201 -4.46 -11.99 3.62
N ASP A 202 -4.21 -10.74 3.23
CA ASP A 202 -3.19 -10.35 2.26
C ASP A 202 -1.80 -10.74 2.76
N THR A 203 -1.51 -10.57 4.05
CA THR A 203 -0.24 -11.01 4.63
C THR A 203 -0.09 -12.53 4.57
N ARG A 204 -1.12 -13.31 4.91
CA ARG A 204 -1.08 -14.79 4.80
C ARG A 204 -0.92 -15.24 3.35
N ASN A 205 -1.60 -14.59 2.42
CA ASN A 205 -1.47 -14.86 1.00
C ASN A 205 -0.04 -14.55 0.52
N ALA A 206 0.51 -13.38 0.87
CA ALA A 206 1.87 -12.99 0.54
C ALA A 206 2.91 -13.98 1.08
N LEU A 207 2.79 -14.41 2.35
CA LEU A 207 3.68 -15.42 2.94
C LEU A 207 3.65 -16.76 2.21
N ARG A 208 2.49 -17.14 1.65
CA ARG A 208 2.35 -18.38 0.89
C ARG A 208 3.00 -18.32 -0.49
N VAL A 209 2.97 -17.16 -1.14
CA VAL A 209 3.44 -17.02 -2.54
C VAL A 209 4.75 -16.24 -2.70
N VAL A 210 5.34 -15.75 -1.62
CA VAL A 210 6.71 -15.23 -1.64
C VAL A 210 7.71 -16.39 -1.72
N ARG A 211 8.77 -16.25 -2.52
CA ARG A 211 9.84 -17.25 -2.51
C ARG A 211 10.63 -17.20 -1.19
N PRO A 212 11.35 -18.28 -0.83
CA PRO A 212 12.37 -18.20 0.20
C PRO A 212 13.36 -17.06 -0.06
N GLY A 213 13.58 -16.21 0.94
CA GLY A 213 14.42 -15.01 0.84
C GLY A 213 13.85 -13.89 -0.02
N GLY A 214 12.56 -13.90 -0.32
CA GLY A 214 11.84 -12.75 -0.88
C GLY A 214 11.50 -11.72 0.20
N VAL A 215 10.89 -10.62 -0.22
CA VAL A 215 10.56 -9.48 0.67
C VAL A 215 9.07 -9.17 0.58
N ILE A 216 8.46 -8.91 1.73
CA ILE A 216 7.08 -8.40 1.83
C ILE A 216 7.14 -6.98 2.39
N VAL A 217 6.41 -6.05 1.78
CA VAL A 217 6.33 -4.65 2.21
C VAL A 217 4.87 -4.29 2.42
N TRP A 218 4.56 -3.67 3.57
CA TRP A 218 3.24 -3.14 3.88
C TRP A 218 3.30 -1.62 3.83
N HIS A 219 2.28 -1.01 3.23
CA HIS A 219 2.06 0.43 3.31
C HIS A 219 1.08 0.78 4.45
N ASP A 220 0.93 2.07 4.74
CA ASP A 220 0.10 2.63 5.83
C ASP A 220 0.41 2.15 7.27
N TYR A 221 1.51 1.43 7.47
CA TYR A 221 2.01 1.06 8.79
C TYR A 221 2.37 2.30 9.60
N GLY A 222 1.90 2.33 10.85
CA GLY A 222 2.07 3.47 11.74
C GLY A 222 1.05 4.60 11.56
N MET A 223 0.32 4.62 10.44
CA MET A 223 -0.73 5.60 10.17
C MET A 223 -2.13 5.02 10.44
N LEU A 224 -2.39 3.77 10.02
CA LEU A 224 -3.68 3.12 10.17
C LEU A 224 -3.61 2.05 11.26
N GLU A 225 -4.55 2.11 12.21
CA GLU A 225 -4.59 1.24 13.39
C GLU A 225 -4.70 -0.24 13.01
N ASP A 226 -5.65 -0.57 12.13
CA ASP A 226 -5.94 -1.95 11.73
C ASP A 226 -4.78 -2.57 10.93
N VAL A 227 -4.19 -1.84 9.99
CA VAL A 227 -2.99 -2.27 9.26
C VAL A 227 -1.82 -2.48 10.22
N SER A 228 -1.59 -1.54 11.13
CA SER A 228 -0.50 -1.64 12.11
C SER A 228 -0.69 -2.83 13.05
N ARG A 229 -1.93 -3.09 13.50
CA ARG A 229 -2.26 -4.25 14.32
C ARG A 229 -2.01 -5.57 13.60
N ALA A 230 -2.40 -5.66 12.32
CA ALA A 230 -2.13 -6.84 11.52
C ALA A 230 -0.62 -7.10 11.38
N VAL A 231 0.15 -6.09 10.98
CA VAL A 231 1.62 -6.21 10.83
C VAL A 231 2.29 -6.58 12.16
N ASP A 232 1.87 -5.98 13.27
CA ASP A 232 2.40 -6.28 14.60
C ASP A 232 2.19 -7.75 15.02
N GLU A 233 1.08 -8.38 14.63
CA GLU A 233 0.82 -9.80 14.93
C GLU A 233 1.81 -10.71 14.20
N PHE A 234 2.13 -10.38 12.94
CA PHE A 234 3.08 -11.15 12.14
C PHE A 234 4.54 -10.93 12.58
N ALA A 235 4.85 -9.79 13.19
CA ALA A 235 6.18 -9.48 13.72
C ALA A 235 6.62 -10.39 14.88
N ASP A 236 5.69 -11.13 15.50
CA ASP A 236 6.04 -12.13 16.53
C ASP A 236 6.72 -13.37 15.94
N ASN A 237 6.54 -13.64 14.64
CA ASN A 237 6.99 -14.86 13.99
C ASN A 237 7.90 -14.61 12.78
N MET A 238 8.08 -13.36 12.36
CA MET A 238 9.01 -13.00 11.28
C MET A 238 9.69 -11.68 11.60
N ARG A 239 10.86 -11.47 11.00
CA ARG A 239 11.59 -10.20 11.16
C ARG A 239 10.92 -9.12 10.30
N ILE A 240 10.35 -8.10 10.95
CA ILE A 240 9.73 -6.94 10.30
C ILE A 240 10.35 -5.64 10.83
N HIS A 241 10.71 -4.74 9.93
CA HIS A 241 11.28 -3.42 10.22
C HIS A 241 10.34 -2.33 9.74
N ALA A 242 10.02 -1.35 10.59
CA ALA A 242 9.36 -0.13 10.13
C ALA A 242 10.42 0.84 9.58
N ILE A 243 10.18 1.45 8.42
CA ILE A 243 11.18 2.31 7.77
C ILE A 243 11.01 3.76 8.23
N GLN A 244 12.09 4.38 8.68
CA GLN A 244 12.12 5.80 9.10
C GLN A 244 11.65 6.73 7.97
N GLY A 245 10.87 7.76 8.33
CA GLY A 245 10.39 8.76 7.38
C GLY A 245 9.30 8.30 6.41
N THR A 246 8.80 7.06 6.54
CA THR A 246 7.77 6.49 5.65
C THR A 246 6.62 5.84 6.44
N ARG A 247 5.59 5.37 5.75
CA ARG A 247 4.56 4.46 6.30
C ARG A 247 4.81 3.01 5.91
N LEU A 248 6.06 2.66 5.57
CA LEU A 248 6.41 1.33 5.12
C LEU A 248 6.88 0.47 6.28
N ALA A 249 6.41 -0.77 6.33
CA ALA A 249 7.03 -1.86 7.07
C ALA A 249 7.57 -2.90 6.08
N VAL A 250 8.69 -3.54 6.40
CA VAL A 250 9.40 -4.48 5.51
C VAL A 250 9.70 -5.75 6.27
N GLY A 251 9.25 -6.88 5.73
CA GLY A 251 9.31 -8.20 6.32
C GLY A 251 10.19 -9.14 5.51
N PHE A 252 10.89 -10.02 6.22
CA PHE A 252 11.79 -11.02 5.69
C PHE A 252 11.38 -12.39 6.22
N PRO A 253 10.47 -13.08 5.50
CA PRO A 253 9.96 -14.39 5.89
C PRO A 253 10.96 -15.53 5.72
#